data_AF-A0A382GUD1-F1
#
_entry.id   AF-A0A382GUD1-F1
#
_cell.length_a   1.000
_cell.length_b   1.000
_cell.length_c   1.000
_cell.angle_alpha   90.00
_cell.angle_beta   90.00
_cell.angle_gamma   90.00
#
_symmetry.space_group_name_H-M   'P 1'
#
loop_
_entity.id
_entity.type
_entity.pdbx_description
1 polymer ?
#
loop_
_entity_poly.entity_id
_entity_poly.type
_entity_poly.pdbx_seq_one_letter_code
_entity_poly.pdbx_strand_id
1 'polypeptide(L)'
;MSQKKSRQQQKPKSEIKLAEERFQNCIVKRNNFNDEARIIRDERNSLHDQRGKIMEKIMKHREEMKSNTSSKANYQKVRDDAQEKAKQLISIKQQKRGNKKGGKSLKDTVQALHSEILNLERRRETTEMSIAKEREIMEKLGILRRSLIDQESALTTQEHLNLEVSELDTEIDSEFA
;
A
#
# COMPACT_ATOMS: atom_id res chain seq x y z
N MET A 1 -27.74 -43.60 96.03
CA MET A 1 -28.77 -42.54 96.09
C MET A 1 -28.50 -41.55 94.95
N SER A 2 -28.82 -41.87 93.70
CA SER A 2 -30.05 -41.47 92.97
C SER A 2 -30.43 -40.00 93.08
N GLN A 3 -30.13 -39.21 92.02
CA GLN A 3 -30.95 -38.07 91.62
C GLN A 3 -31.06 -38.06 90.08
N LYS A 4 -32.12 -38.69 89.56
CA LYS A 4 -32.55 -38.60 88.16
C LYS A 4 -33.07 -37.18 87.91
N LYS A 5 -32.39 -36.41 87.05
CA LYS A 5 -32.91 -35.14 86.51
C LYS A 5 -34.16 -35.43 85.68
N SER A 6 -35.31 -34.92 86.13
CA SER A 6 -36.59 -35.06 85.43
C SER A 6 -36.55 -34.32 84.09
N ARG A 7 -36.66 -35.06 82.97
CA ARG A 7 -37.06 -34.48 81.68
C ARG A 7 -38.49 -33.96 81.82
N GLN A 8 -38.67 -32.66 81.95
CA GLN A 8 -39.98 -32.03 81.78
C GLN A 8 -40.39 -32.17 80.32
N GLN A 9 -41.23 -33.18 80.02
CA GLN A 9 -41.91 -33.29 78.75
C GLN A 9 -42.91 -32.12 78.67
N GLN A 10 -42.67 -31.17 77.77
CA GLN A 10 -43.65 -30.12 77.47
C GLN A 10 -44.92 -30.77 76.92
N LYS A 11 -46.10 -30.32 77.38
CA LYS A 11 -47.40 -30.78 76.87
C LYS A 11 -47.46 -30.60 75.35
N PRO A 12 -48.02 -31.55 74.57
CA PRO A 12 -48.17 -31.39 73.13
C PRO A 12 -48.96 -30.12 72.84
N LYS A 13 -48.45 -29.28 71.92
CA LYS A 13 -49.14 -28.07 71.48
C LYS A 13 -50.52 -28.46 70.94
N SER A 14 -51.55 -27.67 71.26
CA SER A 14 -52.89 -27.85 70.69
C SER A 14 -52.82 -27.84 69.16
N GLU A 15 -53.55 -28.70 68.47
CA GLU A 15 -53.51 -28.87 67.01
C GLU A 15 -53.66 -27.56 66.24
N ILE A 16 -54.46 -26.62 66.77
CA ILE A 16 -54.66 -25.27 66.21
C ILE A 16 -53.34 -24.48 66.16
N LYS A 17 -52.50 -24.55 67.21
CA LYS A 17 -51.20 -23.87 67.24
C LYS A 17 -50.21 -24.49 66.25
N LEU A 18 -50.26 -25.81 66.07
CA LEU A 18 -49.44 -26.50 65.07
C LEU A 18 -49.87 -26.15 63.65
N ALA A 19 -51.18 -26.02 63.41
CA ALA A 19 -51.74 -25.58 62.13
C ALA A 19 -51.33 -24.13 61.81
N GLU A 20 -51.38 -23.22 62.80
CA GLU A 20 -50.93 -21.84 62.64
C GLU A 20 -49.42 -21.76 62.33
N GLU A 21 -48.58 -22.51 63.05
CA GLU A 21 -47.14 -22.57 62.76
C GLU A 21 -46.85 -23.10 61.34
N ARG A 22 -47.62 -24.09 60.87
CA ARG A 22 -47.51 -24.58 59.49
C ARG A 22 -47.93 -23.53 58.46
N PHE A 23 -48.99 -22.79 58.74
CA PHE A 23 -49.48 -21.72 57.86
C PHE A 23 -48.45 -20.58 57.75
N GLN A 24 -47.91 -20.13 58.88
CA GLN A 24 -46.85 -19.12 58.90
C GLN A 24 -45.61 -19.60 58.13
N ASN A 25 -45.21 -20.85 58.30
CA ASN A 25 -44.11 -21.45 57.53
C ASN A 25 -44.39 -21.46 56.01
N CYS A 26 -45.63 -21.72 55.59
CA CYS A 26 -46.00 -21.65 54.17
C CYS A 26 -45.93 -20.22 53.64
N ILE A 27 -46.34 -19.21 54.42
CA ILE A 27 -46.21 -17.80 54.04
C ILE A 27 -44.74 -17.41 53.87
N VAL A 28 -43.89 -17.78 54.83
CA VAL A 28 -42.45 -17.51 54.77
C VAL A 28 -41.83 -18.16 53.54
N LYS A 29 -42.13 -19.43 53.25
CA LYS A 29 -41.65 -20.11 52.04
C LYS A 29 -42.10 -19.42 50.76
N ARG A 30 -43.38 -19.02 50.68
CA ARG A 30 -43.90 -18.27 49.52
C ARG A 30 -43.16 -16.95 49.33
N ASN A 31 -42.92 -16.21 50.41
CA ASN A 31 -42.21 -14.94 50.33
C ASN A 31 -40.75 -15.15 49.89
N ASN A 32 -40.06 -16.16 50.44
CA ASN A 32 -38.71 -16.51 50.00
C ASN A 32 -38.66 -16.85 48.49
N PHE A 33 -39.60 -17.66 47.98
CA PHE A 33 -39.65 -17.96 46.55
C PHE A 33 -39.96 -16.73 45.70
N ASN A 34 -40.78 -15.80 46.18
CA ASN A 34 -41.04 -14.55 45.48
C ASN A 34 -39.81 -13.65 45.43
N ASP A 35 -39.03 -13.60 46.51
CA ASP A 35 -37.78 -12.84 46.58
C ASP A 35 -36.71 -13.45 45.67
N GLU A 36 -36.54 -14.77 45.71
CA GLU A 36 -35.66 -15.50 44.78
C GLU A 36 -36.07 -15.27 43.31
N ALA A 37 -37.37 -15.35 42.99
CA ALA A 37 -37.87 -15.09 41.65
C ALA A 37 -37.64 -13.64 41.20
N ARG A 38 -37.65 -12.67 42.13
CA ARG A 38 -37.33 -11.27 41.83
C ARG A 38 -35.84 -11.12 41.50
N ILE A 39 -34.96 -11.71 42.30
CA ILE A 39 -33.50 -11.67 42.06
C ILE A 39 -33.16 -12.27 40.70
N ILE A 40 -33.68 -13.45 40.38
CA ILE A 40 -33.44 -14.12 39.09
C ILE A 40 -33.93 -13.26 37.91
N ARG A 41 -35.07 -12.57 38.08
CA ARG A 41 -35.60 -11.68 37.04
C ARG A 41 -34.66 -10.50 36.80
N ASP A 42 -34.16 -9.90 37.87
CA ASP A 42 -33.27 -8.73 37.79
C ASP A 42 -31.91 -9.12 37.19
N GLU A 43 -31.36 -10.28 37.56
CA GLU A 43 -30.17 -10.86 36.94
C GLU A 43 -30.35 -11.09 35.44
N ARG A 44 -31.47 -11.71 35.05
CA ARG A 44 -31.80 -11.96 33.64
C ARG A 44 -31.90 -10.64 32.86
N ASN A 45 -32.56 -9.63 33.43
CA ASN A 45 -32.70 -8.33 32.77
C ASN A 45 -31.33 -7.65 32.62
N SER A 46 -30.48 -7.69 33.65
CA SER A 46 -29.11 -7.18 33.59
C SER A 46 -28.28 -7.86 32.50
N LEU A 47 -28.35 -9.19 32.39
CA LEU A 47 -27.67 -9.96 31.33
C LEU A 47 -28.20 -9.59 29.94
N HIS A 48 -29.52 -9.41 29.81
CA HIS A 48 -30.12 -8.98 28.56
C HIS A 48 -29.62 -7.60 28.13
N ASP A 49 -29.56 -6.64 29.05
CA ASP A 49 -29.08 -5.28 28.77
C ASP A 49 -27.58 -5.27 28.40
N GLN A 50 -26.77 -6.08 29.09
CA GLN A 50 -25.36 -6.27 28.74
C GLN A 50 -25.21 -6.86 27.33
N ARG A 51 -25.99 -7.88 27.00
CA ARG A 51 -26.00 -8.49 25.66
C ARG A 51 -26.41 -7.47 24.59
N GLY A 52 -27.42 -6.63 24.86
CA GLY A 52 -27.83 -5.55 23.97
C GLY A 52 -26.69 -4.58 23.68
N LYS A 53 -26.01 -4.10 24.72
CA LYS A 53 -24.85 -3.20 24.58
C LYS A 53 -23.69 -3.81 23.78
N ILE A 54 -23.41 -5.10 23.99
CA ILE A 54 -22.38 -5.82 23.23
C ILE A 54 -22.80 -5.95 21.76
N MET A 55 -24.06 -6.29 21.50
CA MET A 55 -24.57 -6.43 20.14
C MET A 55 -24.49 -5.12 19.37
N GLU A 56 -24.84 -3.98 19.99
CA GLU A 56 -24.67 -2.66 19.38
C GLU A 56 -23.21 -2.36 19.01
N LYS A 57 -22.26 -2.70 19.89
CA LYS A 57 -20.82 -2.55 19.58
C LYS A 57 -20.39 -3.44 18.42
N ILE A 58 -20.86 -4.68 18.38
CA ILE A 58 -20.57 -5.62 17.27
C ILE A 58 -21.11 -5.07 15.95
N MET A 59 -22.33 -4.53 15.94
CA MET A 59 -22.92 -3.94 14.74
C MET A 59 -22.12 -2.72 14.26
N LYS A 60 -21.74 -1.81 15.18
CA LYS A 60 -20.88 -0.66 14.84
C LYS A 60 -19.55 -1.09 14.23
N HIS A 61 -18.85 -2.04 14.84
CA HIS A 61 -17.60 -2.56 14.28
C HIS A 61 -17.79 -3.26 12.93
N ARG A 62 -18.93 -3.93 12.72
CA ARG A 62 -19.24 -4.55 11.43
C ARG A 62 -19.46 -3.51 10.34
N GLU A 63 -20.12 -2.40 10.65
CA GLU A 63 -20.30 -1.26 9.74
C GLU A 63 -18.96 -0.58 9.43
N GLU A 64 -18.12 -0.34 10.44
CA GLU A 64 -16.77 0.18 10.28
C GLU A 64 -15.91 -0.73 9.38
N MET A 65 -15.95 -2.04 9.60
CA MET A 65 -15.24 -3.01 8.77
C MET A 65 -15.72 -2.98 7.31
N LYS A 66 -17.03 -2.85 7.08
CA LYS A 66 -17.59 -2.74 5.73
C LYS A 66 -17.13 -1.45 5.05
N SER A 67 -17.17 -0.33 5.77
CA SER A 67 -16.68 0.97 5.30
C SER A 67 -15.19 0.88 4.93
N ASN A 68 -14.35 0.40 5.85
CA ASN A 68 -12.91 0.24 5.63
C ASN A 68 -12.59 -0.68 4.44
N THR A 69 -13.35 -1.77 4.26
CA THR A 69 -13.18 -2.66 3.10
C THR A 69 -13.48 -1.94 1.80
N SER A 70 -14.54 -1.12 1.76
CA SER A 70 -14.87 -0.32 0.58
C SER A 70 -13.82 0.75 0.28
N SER A 71 -13.33 1.45 1.30
CA SER A 71 -12.26 2.44 1.15
C SER A 71 -10.97 1.79 0.67
N LYS A 72 -10.60 0.63 1.22
CA LYS A 72 -9.43 -0.14 0.77
C LYS A 72 -9.54 -0.53 -0.70
N ALA A 73 -10.71 -0.99 -1.13
CA ALA A 73 -10.94 -1.34 -2.54
C ALA A 73 -10.77 -0.11 -3.46
N ASN A 74 -11.24 1.06 -3.03
CA ASN A 74 -11.08 2.30 -3.80
C ASN A 74 -9.61 2.72 -3.89
N TYR A 75 -8.87 2.73 -2.78
CA TYR A 75 -7.44 3.05 -2.79
C TYR A 75 -6.62 2.05 -3.61
N GLN A 76 -7.00 0.77 -3.59
CA GLN A 76 -6.36 -0.24 -4.40
C GLN A 76 -6.57 0.01 -5.90
N LYS A 77 -7.78 0.37 -6.32
CA LYS A 77 -8.04 0.77 -7.72
C LYS A 77 -7.19 1.96 -8.14
N VAL A 78 -7.17 3.03 -7.35
CA VAL A 78 -6.36 4.23 -7.65
C VAL A 78 -4.88 3.88 -7.79
N ARG A 79 -4.35 3.05 -6.89
CA ARG A 79 -2.96 2.58 -6.96
C ARG A 79 -2.70 1.75 -8.21
N ASP A 80 -3.59 0.83 -8.54
CA ASP A 80 -3.42 -0.08 -9.68
C ASP A 80 -3.48 0.72 -11.00
N ASP A 81 -4.38 1.70 -11.11
CA ASP A 81 -4.48 2.62 -12.25
C ASP A 81 -3.20 3.46 -12.41
N ALA A 82 -2.68 4.00 -11.30
CA ALA A 82 -1.44 4.79 -11.28
C ALA A 82 -0.23 3.94 -11.67
N GLN A 83 -0.17 2.69 -11.18
CA GLN A 83 0.89 1.74 -11.53
C GLN A 83 0.82 1.32 -13.00
N GLU A 84 -0.38 1.18 -13.56
CA GLU A 84 -0.56 0.88 -14.98
C GLU A 84 -0.05 2.02 -15.86
N LYS A 85 -0.41 3.27 -15.54
CA LYS A 85 0.13 4.46 -16.22
C LYS A 85 1.66 4.51 -16.15
N ALA A 86 2.24 4.28 -14.97
CA ALA A 86 3.69 4.24 -14.80
C ALA A 86 4.35 3.15 -15.69
N LYS A 87 3.76 1.95 -15.75
CA LYS A 87 4.25 0.86 -16.61
C LYS A 87 4.20 1.23 -18.09
N GLN A 88 3.13 1.90 -18.55
CA GLN A 88 3.01 2.38 -19.93
C GLN A 88 4.13 3.38 -20.27
N LEU A 89 4.37 4.36 -19.39
CA LEU A 89 5.43 5.35 -19.57
C LEU A 89 6.83 4.73 -19.55
N ILE A 90 7.09 3.78 -18.64
CA ILE A 90 8.35 3.03 -18.60
C ILE A 90 8.53 2.22 -19.89
N SER A 91 7.47 1.61 -20.42
CA SER A 91 7.53 0.87 -21.69
C SER A 91 7.90 1.79 -22.86
N ILE A 92 7.27 2.96 -22.96
CA ILE A 92 7.60 3.98 -23.97
C ILE A 92 9.07 4.41 -23.83
N LYS A 93 9.54 4.67 -22.60
CA LYS A 93 10.94 5.02 -22.32
C LYS A 93 11.91 3.90 -22.73
N GLN A 94 11.57 2.64 -22.45
CA GLN A 94 12.38 1.50 -22.84
C GLN A 94 12.41 1.30 -24.36
N GLN A 95 11.30 1.51 -25.06
CA GLN A 95 11.28 1.50 -26.53
C GLN A 95 12.17 2.62 -27.11
N LYS A 96 12.06 3.85 -26.59
CA LYS A 96 12.92 4.97 -27.00
C LYS A 96 14.41 4.73 -26.69
N ARG A 97 14.74 4.04 -25.59
CA ARG A 97 16.12 3.68 -25.20
C ARG A 97 16.65 2.42 -25.89
N GLY A 98 15.79 1.46 -26.23
CA GLY A 98 16.14 0.17 -26.84
C GLY A 98 16.82 0.35 -28.20
N ASN A 99 16.50 1.42 -28.91
CA ASN A 99 17.19 1.83 -30.14
C ASN A 99 18.65 2.28 -29.92
N LYS A 100 19.17 2.36 -28.69
CA LYS A 100 20.53 2.87 -28.38
C LYS A 100 21.50 1.83 -27.79
N LYS A 101 21.08 0.59 -27.49
CA LYS A 101 21.98 -0.40 -26.85
C LYS A 101 22.75 -1.23 -27.90
N GLY A 102 23.88 -0.72 -28.37
CA GLY A 102 24.87 -1.55 -29.06
C GLY A 102 25.83 -0.85 -30.01
N GLY A 103 25.51 0.36 -30.48
CA GLY A 103 26.42 1.17 -31.30
C GLY A 103 27.30 2.06 -30.44
N LYS A 104 28.53 2.36 -30.89
CA LYS A 104 29.29 3.54 -30.41
C LYS A 104 28.32 4.72 -30.36
N SER A 105 28.33 5.49 -29.27
CA SER A 105 27.44 6.64 -29.14
C SER A 105 27.62 7.53 -30.36
N LEU A 106 26.54 8.08 -30.92
CA LEU A 106 26.64 9.03 -32.03
C LEU A 106 27.58 10.20 -31.69
N LYS A 107 27.68 10.54 -30.40
CA LYS A 107 28.65 11.50 -29.87
C LYS A 107 30.10 11.03 -30.05
N ASP A 108 30.37 9.75 -29.80
CA ASP A 108 31.69 9.15 -29.98
C ASP A 108 32.07 9.05 -31.46
N THR A 109 31.10 8.81 -32.36
CA THR A 109 31.36 8.76 -33.81
C THR A 109 31.63 10.14 -34.38
N VAL A 110 30.88 11.16 -33.94
CA VAL A 110 31.14 12.58 -34.29
C VAL A 110 32.51 13.01 -33.77
N GLN A 111 32.86 12.66 -32.53
CA GLN A 111 34.17 13.00 -31.96
C GLN A 111 35.32 12.27 -32.66
N ALA A 112 35.12 11.02 -33.08
CA ALA A 112 36.08 10.29 -33.90
C ALA A 112 36.28 10.95 -35.28
N LEU A 113 35.21 11.33 -35.96
CA LEU A 113 35.27 12.03 -37.25
C LEU A 113 35.98 13.39 -37.14
N HIS A 114 35.70 14.17 -36.09
CA HIS A 114 36.43 15.41 -35.78
C HIS A 114 37.92 15.16 -35.62
N SER A 115 38.30 14.13 -34.85
CA SER A 115 39.71 13.79 -34.64
C SER A 115 40.41 13.32 -35.92
N GLU A 116 39.70 12.62 -36.80
CA GLU A 116 40.22 12.13 -38.08
C GLU A 116 40.41 13.27 -39.08
N ILE A 117 39.44 14.19 -39.18
CA ILE A 117 39.56 15.41 -39.99
C ILE A 117 40.76 16.24 -39.54
N LEU A 118 40.88 16.49 -38.23
CA LEU A 118 41.97 17.28 -37.66
C LEU A 118 43.34 16.62 -37.88
N ASN A 119 43.42 15.30 -37.82
CA ASN A 119 44.65 14.56 -38.11
C ASN A 119 45.04 14.63 -39.59
N LEU A 120 44.07 14.55 -40.51
CA LEU A 120 44.31 14.68 -41.94
C LEU A 120 44.69 16.10 -42.35
N GLU A 121 44.08 17.11 -41.75
CA GLU A 121 44.44 18.52 -41.92
C GLU A 121 45.86 18.78 -41.44
N ARG A 122 46.17 18.34 -40.21
CA ARG A 122 47.53 18.46 -39.64
C ARG A 122 48.56 17.74 -40.51
N ARG A 123 48.27 16.53 -40.97
CA ARG A 123 49.18 15.76 -41.84
C ARG A 123 49.41 16.45 -43.19
N ARG A 124 48.39 17.12 -43.75
CA ARG A 124 48.54 17.93 -44.95
C ARG A 124 49.44 19.15 -44.70
N GLU A 125 49.31 19.80 -43.56
CA GLU A 125 50.09 21.00 -43.21
C GLU A 125 51.56 20.70 -42.84
N THR A 126 51.82 19.56 -42.20
CA THR A 126 53.15 19.25 -41.64
C THR A 126 54.03 18.36 -42.51
N THR A 127 53.51 17.82 -43.62
CA THR A 127 54.24 16.82 -44.43
C THR A 127 54.30 17.25 -45.89
N GLU A 128 55.51 17.38 -46.44
CA GLU A 128 55.68 17.63 -47.87
C GLU A 128 55.25 16.39 -48.68
N MET A 129 54.29 16.57 -49.60
CA MET A 129 53.74 15.51 -50.42
C MET A 129 53.61 15.94 -51.88
N SER A 130 53.47 14.97 -52.79
CA SER A 130 53.17 15.27 -54.18
C SER A 130 51.72 15.73 -54.36
N ILE A 131 51.48 16.54 -55.39
CA ILE A 131 50.15 17.11 -55.74
C ILE A 131 49.06 16.03 -55.85
N ALA A 132 49.41 14.83 -56.34
CA ALA A 132 48.48 13.71 -56.45
C ALA A 132 48.00 13.20 -55.07
N LYS A 133 48.93 13.04 -54.12
CA LYS A 133 48.60 12.60 -52.75
C LYS A 133 47.83 13.67 -51.98
N GLU A 134 48.11 14.95 -52.23
CA GLU A 134 47.37 16.05 -51.64
C GLU A 134 45.91 16.08 -52.12
N ARG A 135 45.67 15.83 -53.42
CA ARG A 135 44.31 15.70 -53.97
C ARG A 135 43.54 14.54 -53.34
N GLU A 136 44.18 13.39 -53.13
CA GLU A 136 43.54 12.25 -52.44
C GLU A 136 43.15 12.58 -50.99
N ILE A 137 44.00 13.33 -50.26
CA ILE A 137 43.66 13.78 -48.90
C ILE A 137 42.50 14.78 -48.92
N MET A 138 42.48 15.70 -49.89
CA MET A 138 41.39 16.67 -50.05
C MET A 138 40.06 16.00 -50.37
N GLU A 139 40.05 14.96 -51.20
CA GLU A 139 38.86 14.19 -51.51
C GLU A 139 38.33 13.45 -50.26
N LYS A 140 39.23 12.82 -49.50
CA LYS A 140 38.89 12.17 -48.21
C LYS A 140 38.35 13.18 -47.20
N LEU A 141 38.96 14.35 -47.06
CA LEU A 141 38.47 15.44 -46.21
C LEU A 141 37.06 15.89 -46.62
N GLY A 142 36.79 15.99 -47.94
CA GLY A 142 35.46 16.34 -48.45
C GLY A 142 34.38 15.30 -48.10
N ILE A 143 34.73 14.00 -48.14
CA ILE A 143 33.83 12.92 -47.73
C ILE A 143 33.60 12.96 -46.21
N LEU A 144 34.66 13.08 -45.42
CA LEU A 144 34.58 13.10 -43.96
C LEU A 144 33.82 14.33 -43.44
N ARG A 145 34.02 15.51 -44.04
CA ARG A 145 33.26 16.73 -43.68
C ARG A 145 31.77 16.62 -43.99
N ARG A 146 31.38 15.98 -45.09
CA ARG A 146 29.95 15.72 -45.39
C ARG A 146 29.36 14.75 -44.36
N SER A 147 30.07 13.66 -44.09
CA SER A 147 29.68 12.69 -43.06
C SER A 147 29.58 13.33 -41.66
N LEU A 148 30.45 14.28 -41.34
CA LEU A 148 30.41 15.03 -40.09
C LEU A 148 29.13 15.85 -39.96
N ILE A 149 28.78 16.63 -40.98
CA ILE A 149 27.57 17.48 -40.99
C ILE A 149 26.31 16.63 -40.81
N ASP A 150 26.22 15.51 -41.52
CA ASP A 150 25.09 14.59 -41.42
C ASP A 150 24.97 14.01 -40.00
N GLN A 151 26.09 13.57 -39.40
CA GLN A 151 26.10 13.03 -38.04
C GLN A 151 25.88 14.09 -36.96
N GLU A 152 26.32 15.33 -37.14
CA GLU A 152 26.06 16.46 -36.24
C GLU A 152 24.57 16.83 -36.24
N SER A 153 23.92 16.82 -37.41
CA SER A 153 22.46 17.02 -37.50
C SER A 153 21.67 15.92 -36.79
N ALA A 154 22.11 14.67 -36.92
CA ALA A 154 21.54 13.55 -36.17
C ALA A 154 21.82 13.64 -34.66
N LEU A 155 22.95 14.24 -34.26
CA LEU A 155 23.29 14.43 -32.84
C LEU A 155 22.40 15.48 -32.19
N THR A 156 22.18 16.62 -32.84
CA THR A 156 21.31 17.68 -32.32
C THR A 156 19.86 17.20 -32.12
N THR A 157 19.32 16.45 -33.10
CA THR A 157 17.99 15.84 -32.96
C THR A 157 17.95 14.80 -31.83
N GLN A 158 19.01 14.02 -31.64
CA GLN A 158 19.11 13.07 -30.53
C GLN A 158 19.19 13.77 -29.16
N GLU A 159 19.89 14.90 -29.07
CA GLU A 159 19.97 15.71 -27.85
C GLU A 159 18.63 16.35 -27.51
N HIS A 160 17.89 16.86 -28.51
CA HIS A 160 16.52 17.34 -28.33
C HIS A 160 15.59 16.26 -27.78
N LEU A 161 15.61 15.06 -28.38
CA LEU A 161 14.82 13.92 -27.90
C LEU A 161 15.22 13.47 -26.48
N ASN A 162 16.50 13.59 -26.11
CA ASN A 162 16.95 13.29 -24.76
C ASN A 162 16.45 14.33 -23.75
N LEU A 163 16.39 15.61 -24.13
CA LEU A 163 15.83 16.68 -23.29
C LEU A 163 14.33 16.46 -23.07
N GLU A 164 13.56 16.21 -24.13
CA GLU A 164 12.13 15.88 -24.02
C GLU A 164 11.88 14.68 -23.08
N VAL A 165 12.72 13.64 -23.17
CA VAL A 165 12.61 12.47 -22.28
C VAL A 165 12.97 12.82 -20.84
N SER A 166 13.93 13.74 -20.62
CA SER A 166 14.27 14.23 -19.28
C SER A 166 13.15 15.09 -18.68
N GLU A 167 12.49 15.91 -19.49
CA GLU A 167 11.33 16.71 -19.07
C GLU A 167 10.16 15.80 -18.70
N LEU A 168 9.88 14.78 -19.52
CA LEU A 168 8.89 13.75 -19.20
C LEU A 168 9.24 13.00 -17.90
N ASP A 169 10.52 12.73 -17.63
CA ASP A 169 10.95 12.12 -16.36
C ASP A 169 10.64 13.05 -15.16
N THR A 170 10.88 14.36 -15.28
CA THR A 170 10.54 15.32 -14.22
C THR A 170 9.03 15.46 -14.01
N GLU A 171 8.25 15.39 -15.09
CA GLU A 171 6.78 15.44 -15.03
C GLU A 171 6.23 14.17 -14.36
N ILE A 172 6.79 13.00 -14.70
CA ILE A 172 6.50 11.73 -14.02
C ILE A 172 6.77 11.84 -12.52
N ASP A 173 7.97 12.26 -12.13
CA ASP A 173 8.34 12.34 -10.71
C ASP A 173 7.42 13.31 -9.93
N SER A 174 6.91 14.36 -10.59
CA SER A 174 5.97 15.32 -9.98
C SER A 174 4.55 14.77 -9.79
N GLU A 175 4.08 13.88 -10.67
CA GLU A 175 2.76 13.25 -10.59
C GLU A 175 2.67 12.16 -9.51
N PHE A 176 3.82 11.66 -9.02
CA PHE A 176 3.90 10.60 -8.01
C PHE A 176 4.44 11.08 -6.64
N ALA A 177 4.68 12.39 -6.46
CA ALA A 177 5.05 13.02 -5.19
C ALA A 177 3.82 13.54 -4.43
#